data_AF-A0ABD3UH20-F1
#
_entry.id   AF-A0ABD3UH20-F1
#
_cell.length_a   1.000
_cell.length_b   1.000
_cell.length_c   1.000
_cell.angle_alpha   90.00
_cell.angle_beta   90.00
_cell.angle_gamma   90.00
#
_symmetry.space_group_name_H-M   'P 1'
#
loop_
_entity.id
_entity.type
_entity.pdbx_description
1 polymer ?
#
loop_
_entity_poly.entity_id
_entity_poly.type
_entity_poly.pdbx_seq_one_letter_code
_entity_poly.pdbx_strand_id
1 'polypeptide(L)'
;MECNKINTDGLYQVNTYVAAIYESRWYVGQVLEYDKDDREYDINFMVAGKNSFKWPAKPDQIWIPSSDVLCSLDEPIKQGKTRNMFKFSGRDLEKVRNLFYRL
;
A
#
# COMPACT_ATOMS: atom_id res chain seq x y z
N MET A 1 6.48 9.32 26.01
CA MET A 1 5.23 9.20 25.23
C MET A 1 5.41 8.00 24.31
N GLU A 2 4.86 6.86 24.69
CA GLU A 2 4.87 5.65 23.87
C GLU A 2 3.86 5.81 22.74
N CYS A 3 4.33 5.78 21.49
CA CYS A 3 3.45 5.73 20.34
C CYS A 3 2.88 4.32 20.24
N ASN A 4 1.56 4.19 20.41
CA ASN A 4 0.85 2.92 20.21
C ASN A 4 1.06 2.44 18.77
N LYS A 5 1.89 1.42 18.58
CA LYS A 5 1.94 0.65 17.33
C LYS A 5 0.54 0.09 17.10
N ILE A 6 -0.13 0.52 16.04
CA ILE A 6 -1.40 -0.08 15.63
C ILE A 6 -1.07 -1.51 15.19
N ASN A 7 -1.66 -2.50 15.86
CA ASN A 7 -1.54 -3.89 15.44
C ASN A 7 -2.34 -4.08 14.14
N THR A 8 -1.63 -4.35 13.05
CA THR A 8 -2.16 -4.54 11.70
C THR A 8 -2.21 -6.01 11.28
N ASP A 9 -1.87 -6.94 12.18
CA ASP A 9 -1.84 -8.38 11.93
C ASP A 9 -3.23 -8.87 11.43
N GLY A 10 -3.27 -9.40 10.21
CA GLY A 10 -4.50 -9.98 9.63
C GLY A 10 -5.65 -8.99 9.41
N LEU A 11 -5.39 -7.67 9.51
CA LEU A 11 -6.39 -6.62 9.38
C LEU A 11 -6.88 -6.43 7.94
N TYR A 12 -5.97 -6.56 6.96
CA TYR A 12 -6.24 -6.29 5.56
C TYR A 12 -6.52 -7.58 4.78
N GLN A 13 -7.60 -7.59 3.99
CA GLN A 13 -8.00 -8.74 3.18
C GLN A 13 -7.29 -8.75 1.83
N VAL A 14 -7.19 -9.93 1.20
CA VAL A 14 -6.73 -10.08 -0.18
C VAL A 14 -7.52 -9.15 -1.12
N ASN A 15 -6.82 -8.56 -2.09
CA ASN A 15 -7.28 -7.52 -3.01
C ASN A 15 -7.49 -6.12 -2.40
N THR A 16 -7.26 -5.93 -1.09
CA THR A 16 -7.28 -4.60 -0.48
C THR A 16 -6.11 -3.77 -0.97
N TYR A 17 -6.36 -2.50 -1.33
CA TYR A 17 -5.30 -1.55 -1.61
C TYR A 17 -4.75 -0.98 -0.31
N VAL A 18 -3.43 -0.95 -0.19
CA VAL A 18 -2.74 -0.48 1.00
C VAL A 18 -1.59 0.44 0.62
N ALA A 19 -1.18 1.27 1.57
CA ALA A 19 0.13 1.90 1.52
C ALA A 19 1.05 1.23 2.53
N ALA A 20 2.28 0.98 2.14
CA ALA A 20 3.27 0.34 3.00
C ALA A 20 4.68 0.89 2.76
N ILE A 21 5.58 0.61 3.70
CA ILE A 21 6.97 1.07 3.69
C ILE A 21 7.89 -0.07 3.28
N TYR A 22 8.79 0.21 2.36
CA TYR A 22 10.01 -0.58 2.15
C TYR A 22 11.10 0.35 1.61
N GLU A 23 12.38 0.00 1.81
CA GLU A 23 13.51 0.84 1.36
C GLU A 23 13.42 2.32 1.81
N SER A 24 12.92 2.57 3.02
CA SER A 24 12.76 3.93 3.59
C SER A 24 11.85 4.86 2.77
N ARG A 25 10.94 4.30 1.96
CA ARG A 25 9.93 5.04 1.20
C ARG A 25 8.58 4.35 1.35
N TRP A 26 7.50 5.10 1.16
CA TRP A 26 6.17 4.51 1.10
C TRP A 26 5.73 4.31 -0.35
N TYR A 27 4.99 3.23 -0.56
CA TYR A 27 4.46 2.83 -1.86
C TYR A 27 3.01 2.38 -1.71
N VAL A 28 2.28 2.39 -2.82
CA VAL A 28 0.91 1.87 -2.87
C VAL A 28 0.94 0.50 -3.51
N GLY A 29 0.23 -0.46 -2.93
CA GLY A 29 0.12 -1.80 -3.47
C GLY A 29 -1.23 -2.44 -3.18
N GLN A 30 -1.36 -3.68 -3.60
CA GLN A 30 -2.52 -4.52 -3.35
C GLN A 30 -2.07 -5.79 -2.63
N VAL A 31 -2.79 -6.15 -1.57
CA VAL A 31 -2.56 -7.37 -0.80
C VAL A 31 -2.88 -8.58 -1.67
N LEU A 32 -1.92 -9.49 -1.79
CA LEU A 32 -2.09 -10.79 -2.44
C LEU A 32 -2.36 -11.88 -1.41
N GLU A 33 -1.65 -11.85 -0.29
CA GLU A 33 -1.71 -12.86 0.76
C GLU A 33 -1.31 -12.28 2.12
N TYR A 34 -1.71 -12.96 3.19
CA TYR A 34 -1.24 -12.71 4.55
C TYR A 34 -0.75 -14.01 5.17
N ASP A 35 0.53 -14.03 5.56
CA ASP A 35 1.10 -15.11 6.34
C ASP A 35 0.90 -14.80 7.82
N LYS A 36 0.09 -15.63 8.49
CA LYS A 36 -0.23 -15.48 9.92
C LYS A 36 0.91 -15.93 10.84
N ASP A 37 1.77 -16.83 10.38
CA ASP A 37 2.82 -17.44 11.18
C ASP A 37 4.00 -16.47 11.25
N ASP A 38 4.36 -15.86 10.11
CA ASP A 38 5.41 -14.83 10.01
C ASP A 38 4.89 -13.39 10.20
N ARG A 39 3.56 -13.20 10.21
CA ARG A 39 2.88 -11.88 10.31
C ARG A 39 3.30 -10.91 9.21
N GLU A 40 3.39 -11.44 8.00
CA GLU A 40 3.80 -10.70 6.83
C GLU A 40 2.67 -10.62 5.80
N TYR A 41 2.64 -9.52 5.07
CA TYR A 41 1.78 -9.35 3.90
C TYR A 41 2.59 -9.50 2.64
N ASP A 42 2.09 -10.30 1.72
CA ASP A 42 2.53 -10.29 0.34
C ASP A 42 1.80 -9.17 -0.41
N ILE A 43 2.54 -8.19 -0.91
CA ILE A 43 1.98 -7.01 -1.57
C ILE A 43 2.61 -6.86 -2.95
N ASN A 44 1.76 -6.72 -3.96
CA ASN A 44 2.18 -6.24 -5.28
C ASN A 44 2.11 -4.71 -5.31
N PHE A 45 3.21 -4.04 -5.60
CA PHE A 45 3.35 -2.59 -5.56
C PHE A 45 3.18 -1.93 -6.92
N MET A 46 2.63 -0.72 -6.89
CA MET A 46 2.48 0.15 -8.04
C MET A 46 3.61 1.17 -8.13
N VAL A 47 3.94 1.54 -9.37
CA VAL A 47 4.86 2.65 -9.66
C VAL A 47 4.08 3.96 -9.72
N ALA A 48 4.52 4.95 -8.95
CA ALA A 48 4.00 6.31 -9.00
C ALA A 48 4.50 7.06 -10.25
N GLY A 49 3.58 7.67 -10.99
CA GLY A 49 3.83 8.70 -11.98
C GLY A 49 3.52 10.09 -11.42
N LYS A 50 3.36 11.10 -12.30
CA LYS A 50 3.13 12.49 -11.87
C LYS A 50 1.86 12.67 -11.03
N ASN A 51 0.75 12.07 -11.46
CA ASN A 51 -0.59 12.20 -10.84
C ASN A 51 -1.38 10.89 -10.88
N SER A 52 -0.70 9.77 -11.07
CA SER A 52 -1.31 8.46 -11.32
C SER A 52 -0.36 7.35 -10.92
N PHE A 53 -0.90 6.17 -10.69
CA PHE A 53 -0.17 4.95 -10.38
C PHE A 53 -0.39 3.94 -11.50
N LYS A 54 0.52 2.99 -11.66
CA LYS A 54 0.36 1.89 -12.60
C LYS A 54 1.07 0.65 -12.07
N TRP A 55 0.57 -0.51 -12.48
CA TRP A 55 1.32 -1.73 -12.31
C TRP A 55 2.61 -1.68 -13.16
N PRO A 56 3.77 -2.05 -12.59
CA PRO A 56 5.00 -2.20 -13.36
C PRO A 56 4.86 -3.34 -14.38
N ALA A 57 5.73 -3.34 -15.41
CA ALA A 57 5.71 -4.39 -16.44
C ALA A 57 6.09 -5.76 -15.87
N LYS A 58 7.03 -5.79 -14.93
CA LYS A 58 7.34 -6.93 -14.07
C LYS A 58 6.69 -6.67 -12.71
N PRO A 59 5.87 -7.57 -12.16
CA PRO A 59 5.27 -7.39 -10.84
C PRO A 59 6.33 -7.07 -9.78
N ASP A 60 6.01 -6.12 -8.91
CA ASP A 60 6.85 -5.73 -7.77
C ASP A 60 6.21 -6.32 -6.51
N GLN A 61 6.44 -7.61 -6.31
CA GLN A 61 5.80 -8.42 -5.28
C GLN A 61 6.80 -8.73 -4.17
N ILE A 62 6.47 -8.31 -2.95
CA ILE A 62 7.37 -8.39 -1.80
C ILE A 62 6.55 -8.75 -0.55
N TRP A 63 7.10 -9.67 0.25
CA TRP A 63 6.65 -9.93 1.62
C TRP A 63 7.22 -8.87 2.56
N ILE A 64 6.34 -8.21 3.31
CA ILE A 64 6.74 -7.21 4.31
C ILE A 64 6.05 -7.47 5.65
N PRO A 65 6.68 -7.09 6.78
CA PRO A 65 6.05 -7.15 8.09
C PRO A 65 4.73 -6.38 8.12
N SER A 66 3.73 -6.90 8.86
CA SER A 66 2.46 -6.19 9.09
C SER A 66 2.67 -4.76 9.60
N SER A 67 3.71 -4.55 10.42
CA SER A 67 4.05 -3.24 10.99
C SER A 67 4.49 -2.19 9.97
N ASP A 68 4.87 -2.60 8.76
CA ASP A 68 5.28 -1.70 7.69
C ASP A 68 4.10 -1.28 6.82
N VAL A 69 2.92 -1.88 7.00
CA VAL A 69 1.67 -1.44 6.38
C VAL A 69 1.10 -0.23 7.14
N LEU A 70 1.00 0.90 6.46
CA LEU A 70 0.56 2.16 7.05
C LEU A 70 -0.96 2.24 7.22
N CYS A 71 -1.69 1.95 6.15
CA CYS A 71 -3.15 1.99 6.12
C CYS A 71 -3.72 1.38 4.84
N SER A 72 -5.01 1.01 4.87
CA SER A 72 -5.80 0.75 3.67
C SER A 72 -6.16 2.03 2.92
N LEU A 73 -6.42 1.87 1.62
CA LEU A 73 -6.85 2.91 0.69
C LEU A 73 -8.16 2.49 0.04
N ASP A 74 -8.98 3.46 -0.33
CA ASP A 74 -10.16 3.18 -1.13
C ASP A 74 -9.76 2.69 -2.54
N GLU A 75 -10.67 1.99 -3.21
CA GLU A 75 -10.44 1.46 -4.55
C GLU A 75 -10.08 2.59 -5.53
N PRO A 76 -8.99 2.47 -6.30
CA PRO A 76 -8.56 3.53 -7.20
C PRO A 76 -9.46 3.63 -8.42
N ILE A 77 -9.58 4.85 -8.94
CA ILE A 77 -10.28 5.12 -10.18
C ILE A 77 -9.37 4.81 -11.36
N LYS A 78 -9.77 3.85 -12.21
CA LYS A 78 -9.06 3.55 -13.48
C LYS A 78 -9.16 4.73 -14.45
N GLN A 79 -8.01 5.22 -14.92
CA GLN A 79 -7.89 6.36 -15.82
C GLN A 79 -7.82 5.87 -17.29
N GLY A 80 -8.95 5.99 -17.99
CA GLY A 80 -9.06 5.69 -19.43
C GLY A 80 -9.21 4.19 -19.75
N LYS A 81 -9.58 3.89 -21.01
CA LYS A 81 -9.90 2.52 -21.46
C LYS A 81 -8.67 1.61 -21.62
N THR A 82 -7.52 2.16 -21.99
CA THR A 82 -6.34 1.37 -22.42
C THR A 82 -5.10 1.53 -21.56
N ARG A 83 -5.05 2.51 -20.64
CA ARG A 83 -3.78 2.92 -20.03
C ARG A 83 -3.37 2.21 -18.74
N ASN A 84 -4.18 1.31 -18.17
CA ASN A 84 -3.91 0.64 -16.88
C ASN A 84 -3.28 1.60 -15.83
N MET A 85 -3.79 2.83 -15.82
CA MET A 85 -3.41 3.87 -14.87
C MET A 85 -4.51 3.99 -13.83
N PHE A 86 -4.11 4.27 -12.60
CA PHE A 86 -4.96 4.30 -11.42
C PHE A 86 -4.79 5.64 -10.73
N LYS A 87 -5.87 6.14 -10.13
CA LYS A 87 -5.84 7.37 -9.33
C LYS A 87 -6.52 7.11 -8.00
N PHE A 88 -5.77 7.32 -6.92
CA PHE A 88 -6.30 7.30 -5.56
C PHE A 88 -6.84 8.68 -5.17
N SER A 89 -7.70 8.69 -4.16
CA SER A 89 -8.25 9.93 -3.63
C SER A 89 -7.12 10.80 -3.02
N GLY A 90 -7.24 12.13 -3.13
CA GLY A 90 -6.28 13.03 -2.49
C GLY A 90 -6.26 12.86 -0.96
N ARG A 91 -7.41 12.55 -0.37
CA ARG A 91 -7.58 12.27 1.06
C ARG A 91 -6.75 11.05 1.49
N ASP A 92 -6.77 9.97 0.72
CA ASP A 92 -5.98 8.78 1.05
C ASP A 92 -4.49 9.05 0.95
N LEU A 93 -4.04 9.69 -0.12
CA LEU A 93 -2.62 9.99 -0.29
C LEU A 93 -2.12 10.97 0.80
N GLU A 94 -2.95 11.92 1.22
CA GLU A 94 -2.64 12.80 2.35
C GLU A 94 -2.57 12.03 3.68
N LYS A 95 -3.51 11.12 3.92
CA LYS A 95 -3.51 10.22 5.09
C LYS A 95 -2.21 9.43 5.16
N VAL A 96 -1.81 8.79 4.06
CA VAL A 96 -0.55 8.02 3.97
C VAL A 96 0.66 8.91 4.24
N ARG A 97 0.72 10.07 3.57
CA ARG A 97 1.82 11.03 3.74
C ARG A 97 1.97 11.46 5.20
N ASN A 98 0.86 11.76 5.87
CA ASN A 98 0.87 12.17 7.27
C ASN A 98 1.28 11.04 8.21
N LEU A 99 0.94 9.79 7.91
CA LEU A 99 1.40 8.63 8.68
C LEU A 99 2.90 8.41 8.50
N PHE A 100 3.40 8.46 7.26
CA PHE A 100 4.81 8.25 6.95
C PHE A 100 5.73 9.28 7.63
N TYR A 101 5.37 10.56 7.64
CA TYR A 101 6.19 11.61 8.28
C TYR A 101 6.06 11.69 9.81
N ARG A 102 5.27 10.81 10.42
CA ARG A 102 5.15 10.70 11.89
C ARG A 102 5.96 9.55 12.47
N LEU A 103 6.55 8.72 11.62
CA LEU A 103 7.48 7.64 12.00
C LEU A 103 8.85 8.24 12.34
#